data_AF-A0A7X8I6L9-F1
#
_entry.id   AF-A0A7X8I6L9-F1
#
_cell.length_a   1.000
_cell.length_b   1.000
_cell.length_c   1.000
_cell.angle_alpha   90.00
_cell.angle_beta   90.00
_cell.angle_gamma   90.00
#
_symmetry.space_group_name_H-M   'P 1'
#
loop_
_entity.id
_entity.type
_entity.pdbx_description
1 polymer ?
#
loop_
_entity_poly.entity_id
_entity_poly.type
_entity_poly.pdbx_seq_one_letter_code
_entity_poly.pdbx_strand_id
1 'polypeptide(L)'
;MTYEFELKHRQTEKSAVVQVKSGWTPLNIDDYDKLDTDIFLFATSGQYHGTPKPNIKTVDPDEIRKFLYEQTHLLPEKMKVWIELTR
;
A
#
# COMPACT_ATOMS: atom_id res chain seq x y z
N MET A 1 -3.50 14.92 9.07
CA MET A 1 -3.79 13.72 8.27
C MET A 1 -3.02 13.88 6.98
N THR A 2 -2.08 12.98 6.71
CA THR A 2 -1.18 13.07 5.55
C THR A 2 -1.12 11.68 4.94
N TYR A 3 -1.30 11.60 3.62
CA TYR A 3 -1.06 10.41 2.80
C TYR A 3 0.17 10.65 1.94
N GLU A 4 0.87 9.59 1.53
CA GLU A 4 2.11 9.72 0.77
C GLU A 4 1.84 9.92 -0.73
N PHE A 5 0.77 9.29 -1.24
CA PHE A 5 0.44 9.31 -2.66
C PHE A 5 -1.07 9.44 -2.89
N GLU A 6 -1.42 10.10 -4.00
CA GLU A 6 -2.76 10.11 -4.56
C GLU A 6 -2.71 9.48 -5.96
N LEU A 7 -3.71 8.67 -6.26
CA LEU A 7 -3.85 7.90 -7.49
C LEU A 7 -5.21 8.19 -8.13
N LYS A 8 -5.28 8.13 -9.46
CA LYS A 8 -6.52 8.28 -10.23
C LYS A 8 -6.68 7.07 -11.13
N HIS A 9 -7.78 6.34 -10.99
CA HIS A 9 -8.03 5.17 -11.83
C HIS A 9 -8.37 5.60 -13.26
N ARG A 10 -7.62 5.10 -14.24
CA ARG A 10 -7.70 5.57 -15.64
C ARG A 10 -9.07 5.41 -16.30
N GLN A 11 -9.84 4.38 -15.94
CA GLN A 11 -11.13 4.09 -16.58
C GLN A 11 -12.34 4.60 -15.79
N THR A 12 -12.24 4.65 -14.46
CA THR A 12 -13.38 4.97 -13.58
C THR A 12 -13.27 6.37 -12.99
N GLU A 13 -12.12 7.03 -13.17
CA GLU A 13 -11.80 8.35 -12.63
C GLU A 13 -11.90 8.46 -11.11
N LYS A 14 -12.08 7.33 -10.40
CA LYS A 14 -12.04 7.29 -8.95
C LYS A 14 -10.65 7.66 -8.46
N SER A 15 -10.60 8.56 -7.49
CA SER A 15 -9.38 8.83 -6.75
C SER A 15 -9.14 7.72 -5.73
N ALA A 16 -7.90 7.54 -5.35
CA ALA A 16 -7.49 6.73 -4.22
C ALA A 16 -6.28 7.36 -3.54
N VAL A 17 -6.10 7.13 -2.25
CA VAL A 17 -4.91 7.55 -1.52
C VAL A 17 -4.15 6.36 -0.98
N VAL A 18 -2.83 6.49 -0.88
CA VAL A 18 -1.95 5.46 -0.34
C VAL A 18 -1.16 6.05 0.83
N GLN A 19 -1.20 5.35 1.96
CA GLN A 19 -0.23 5.56 3.03
C GLN A 19 0.72 4.38 3.11
N VAL A 20 2.02 4.70 3.18
CA VAL A 20 3.07 3.72 3.46
C VAL A 20 3.77 4.05 4.77
N LYS A 21 4.06 3.05 5.60
CA LYS A 21 4.98 3.16 6.75
C LYS A 21 5.98 2.02 6.73
N SER A 22 7.23 2.35 7.02
CA SER A 22 8.34 1.40 7.11
C SER A 22 8.74 1.11 8.57
N GLY A 23 9.52 0.05 8.76
CA GLY A 23 9.95 -0.44 10.06
C GLY A 23 8.80 -1.07 10.87
N TRP A 24 8.84 -0.87 12.18
CA TRP A 24 7.86 -1.37 13.14
C TRP A 24 6.68 -0.42 13.40
N THR A 25 6.48 0.58 12.53
CA THR A 25 5.43 1.59 12.73
C THR A 25 4.08 1.06 12.25
N PRO A 26 3.09 0.84 13.14
CA PRO A 26 1.75 0.43 12.73
C PRO A 26 0.97 1.58 12.08
N LEU A 27 -0.09 1.23 11.36
CA LEU A 27 -1.05 2.21 10.82
C LEU A 27 -2.41 2.09 11.52
N ASN A 28 -3.00 3.24 11.89
CA ASN A 28 -4.34 3.29 12.45
C ASN A 28 -5.37 3.61 11.36
N ILE A 29 -6.34 2.72 11.17
CA ILE A 29 -7.41 2.84 10.16
C ILE A 29 -8.28 4.07 10.44
N ASP A 30 -8.55 4.36 11.72
CA ASP A 30 -9.44 5.44 12.10
C ASP A 30 -8.86 6.83 11.81
N ASP A 31 -7.54 6.95 11.59
CA ASP A 31 -6.90 8.21 11.20
C ASP A 31 -7.35 8.70 9.81
N TYR A 32 -7.95 7.82 8.99
CA TYR A 32 -8.34 8.08 7.60
C TYR A 32 -9.86 8.16 7.40
N ASP A 33 -10.64 8.15 8.48
CA ASP A 33 -12.10 8.02 8.45
C ASP A 33 -12.85 9.14 7.70
N LYS A 34 -12.24 10.33 7.59
CA LYS A 34 -12.87 11.51 6.96
C LYS A 34 -12.67 11.58 5.45
N LEU A 35 -11.88 10.67 4.87
CA LEU A 35 -11.61 10.70 3.43
C LEU A 35 -12.69 9.92 2.68
N ASP A 36 -13.40 10.63 1.80
CA ASP A 36 -14.42 10.05 0.92
C ASP A 36 -13.79 9.55 -0.39
N THR A 37 -12.88 8.58 -0.25
CA THR A 37 -12.12 7.98 -1.35
C THR A 37 -11.66 6.57 -0.96
N ASP A 38 -11.18 5.80 -1.94
CA ASP A 38 -10.56 4.51 -1.66
C ASP A 38 -9.17 4.72 -1.01
N ILE A 39 -8.89 4.04 0.10
CA ILE A 39 -7.66 4.20 0.87
C ILE A 39 -6.92 2.86 0.90
N PHE A 40 -5.63 2.89 0.58
CA PHE A 40 -4.74 1.74 0.69
C PHE A 40 -3.69 2.00 1.75
N LEU A 41 -3.66 1.15 2.79
CA LEU A 41 -2.71 1.25 3.90
C LEU A 41 -1.69 0.13 3.79
N PHE A 42 -0.41 0.48 3.79
CA PHE A 42 0.68 -0.47 3.79
C PHE A 42 1.69 -0.15 4.90
N ALA A 43 1.81 -1.05 5.88
CA ALA A 43 2.85 -1.02 6.90
C ALA A 43 3.76 -2.23 6.72
N THR A 44 5.08 -2.03 6.64
CA THR A 44 6.03 -3.16 6.50
C THR A 44 5.99 -4.12 7.68
N SER A 45 5.52 -3.67 8.85
CA SER A 45 5.30 -4.49 10.03
C SER A 45 4.08 -5.42 9.92
N GLY A 46 3.18 -5.17 8.95
CA GLY A 46 1.89 -5.85 8.85
C GLY A 46 0.90 -5.49 9.97
N GLN A 47 1.23 -4.50 10.81
CA GLN A 47 0.42 -4.14 11.98
C GLN A 47 -0.53 -2.99 11.66
N TYR A 48 -1.82 -3.25 11.88
CA TYR A 48 -2.90 -2.30 11.67
C TYR A 48 -3.79 -2.25 12.93
N HIS A 49 -4.26 -1.05 13.26
CA HIS A 49 -5.16 -0.79 14.39
C HIS A 49 -6.44 -0.08 13.93
N GLY A 50 -7.45 -0.05 14.79
CA GLY A 50 -8.72 0.64 14.51
C GLY A 50 -9.78 -0.27 13.91
N THR A 51 -10.88 0.35 13.47
CA THR A 51 -12.06 -0.39 13.00
C THR A 51 -12.03 -0.57 11.48
N PRO A 52 -12.20 -1.81 10.94
CA PRO A 52 -12.28 -2.03 9.49
C PRO A 52 -13.38 -1.18 8.83
N LYS A 53 -13.09 -0.62 7.65
CA LYS A 53 -14.03 0.23 6.90
C LYS A 53 -14.10 -0.22 5.43
N PRO A 54 -15.25 -0.08 4.76
CA PRO A 54 -15.44 -0.59 3.40
C PRO A 54 -14.56 0.09 2.35
N ASN A 55 -14.18 1.35 2.54
CA ASN A 55 -13.32 2.11 1.65
C ASN A 55 -11.83 2.06 2.03
N ILE A 56 -11.45 1.26 3.05
CA ILE A 56 -10.07 1.16 3.52
C ILE A 56 -9.57 -0.26 3.37
N LYS A 57 -8.54 -0.44 2.54
CA LYS A 57 -7.86 -1.71 2.34
C LYS A 57 -6.48 -1.68 3.01
N THR A 58 -6.29 -2.51 4.03
CA THR A 58 -4.97 -2.85 4.56
C THR A 58 -4.31 -3.88 3.65
N VAL A 59 -3.05 -3.67 3.28
CA VAL A 59 -2.31 -4.56 2.39
C VAL A 59 -1.33 -5.40 3.21
N ASP A 60 -1.40 -6.73 3.04
CA ASP A 60 -0.46 -7.62 3.70
C ASP A 60 0.95 -7.47 3.07
N PRO A 61 2.03 -7.36 3.88
CA PRO A 61 3.40 -7.42 3.37
C PRO A 61 3.70 -8.61 2.46
N ASP A 62 3.10 -9.78 2.71
CA ASP A 62 3.28 -10.96 1.86
C ASP A 62 2.59 -10.81 0.49
N GLU A 63 1.48 -10.07 0.41
CA GLU A 63 0.84 -9.73 -0.87
C GLU A 63 1.76 -8.85 -1.72
N ILE A 64 2.40 -7.84 -1.11
CA ILE A 64 3.38 -6.98 -1.80
C ILE A 64 4.58 -7.81 -2.24
N ARG A 65 5.13 -8.65 -1.36
CA ARG A 65 6.27 -9.50 -1.67
C ARG A 65 5.97 -10.42 -2.85
N LYS A 66 4.82 -11.09 -2.84
CA LYS A 66 4.37 -11.95 -3.93
C LYS A 66 4.22 -11.16 -5.24
N PHE A 67 3.58 -9.99 -5.18
CA PHE A 67 3.42 -9.12 -6.34
C PHE A 67 4.77 -8.72 -6.95
N LEU A 68 5.76 -8.36 -6.13
CA LEU A 68 7.09 -7.99 -6.62
C LEU A 68 7.76 -9.13 -7.40
N TYR A 69 7.65 -10.38 -6.93
CA TYR A 69 8.23 -11.53 -7.63
C TYR A 69 7.45 -11.91 -8.89
N GLU A 70 6.13 -11.94 -8.83
CA GLU A 70 5.28 -12.33 -9.97
C GLU A 70 5.27 -11.28 -11.08
N GLN A 71 5.42 -10.00 -10.71
CA GLN A 71 5.36 -8.86 -11.62
C GLN A 71 6.71 -8.17 -11.79
N THR A 72 7.81 -8.92 -11.68
CA THR A 72 9.19 -8.39 -11.78
C THR A 72 9.40 -7.53 -13.04
N HIS A 73 8.70 -7.83 -14.14
CA HIS A 73 8.77 -7.07 -15.39
C HIS A 73 8.27 -5.62 -15.29
N LEU A 74 7.41 -5.30 -14.31
CA LEU A 74 6.90 -3.95 -14.05
C LEU A 74 7.87 -3.10 -13.21
N LEU A 75 8.89 -3.71 -12.61
CA LEU A 75 9.81 -3.01 -11.72
C LEU A 75 10.85 -2.22 -12.51
N PRO A 76 11.37 -1.11 -11.97
CA PRO A 76 12.55 -0.45 -12.52
C PRO A 76 13.76 -1.40 -12.54
N GLU A 77 14.62 -1.32 -13.56
CA GLU A 77 15.80 -2.21 -13.71
C GLU A 77 16.65 -2.32 -12.45
N LYS A 78 16.89 -1.20 -11.76
CA LYS A 78 17.63 -1.19 -10.49
C LYS A 78 17.01 -2.09 -9.43
N MET A 79 15.68 -2.19 -9.37
CA MET A 79 14.98 -3.03 -8.39
C MET A 79 14.97 -4.50 -8.80
N LYS A 80 14.97 -4.80 -10.11
CA LYS A 80 15.06 -6.19 -10.60
C LYS A 80 16.34 -6.87 -10.09
N VAL A 81 17.47 -6.17 -10.14
CA VAL A 81 18.75 -6.66 -9.60
C VAL A 81 18.64 -7.01 -8.11
N TRP A 82 18.01 -6.15 -7.31
CA TRP A 82 17.81 -6.43 -5.88
C TRP A 82 16.89 -7.63 -5.63
N ILE A 83 15.82 -7.77 -6.42
CA ILE A 83 14.89 -8.90 -6.32
C ILE A 83 15.60 -10.21 -6.67
N GLU A 84 16.44 -10.24 -7.70
CA GLU A 84 17.22 -11.42 -8.08
C GLU A 84 18.20 -11.87 -6.99
N LEU A 85 18.80 -10.92 -6.27
CA LEU A 85 19.73 -11.22 -5.17
C LEU A 85 19.04 -11.68 -3.87
N THR A 86 17.74 -11.45 -3.73
CA THR A 86 16.97 -11.71 -2.50
C THR A 86 15.91 -12.80 -2.66
N ARG A 87 15.84 -13.44 -3.83
CA ARG A 87 14.98 -14.58 -4.11
C ARG A 87 15.55 -15.86 -3.53
#